data_AF-A0A2G1YTG5-F1
#
_entry.id   AF-A0A2G1YTG5-F1
#
_cell.length_a   1.000
_cell.length_b   1.000
_cell.length_c   1.000
_cell.angle_alpha   90.00
_cell.angle_beta   90.00
_cell.angle_gamma   90.00
#
_symmetry.space_group_name_H-M   'P 1'
#
loop_
_entity.id
_entity.type
_entity.pdbx_description
1 polymer ?
#
loop_
_entity_poly.entity_id
_entity_poly.type
_entity_poly.pdbx_seq_one_letter_code
_entity_poly.pdbx_strand_id
1 'polypeptide(L)'
;MSEKPKTTPAELSKKASEKTPLFREEAIRHRTRALFGDVVLAAPLSTWLITGLLVVIIAGLVAFGIFGRVQIDNDSLSIWRWILGGSQ
;
A
#
# COMPACT_ATOMS: atom_id res chain seq x y z
N MET A 1 23.29 59.93 28.12
CA MET A 1 22.13 59.25 27.52
C MET A 1 22.46 59.03 26.05
N SER A 2 22.93 57.84 25.66
CA SER A 2 23.43 57.56 24.31
C SER A 2 22.27 57.09 23.43
N GLU A 3 21.88 57.92 22.47
CA GLU A 3 20.76 57.66 21.56
C GLU A 3 21.15 56.56 20.58
N LYS A 4 20.52 55.37 20.70
CA LYS A 4 20.79 54.27 19.77
C LYS A 4 20.33 54.68 18.36
N PRO A 5 21.14 54.47 17.31
CA PRO A 5 20.75 54.82 15.96
C PRO A 5 19.54 53.97 15.54
N LYS A 6 18.50 54.67 15.04
CA LYS A 6 17.24 54.10 14.59
C LYS A 6 17.49 53.36 13.27
N THR A 7 17.78 52.07 13.33
CA THR A 7 17.98 51.24 12.14
C THR A 7 16.65 51.01 11.44
N THR A 8 16.53 51.55 10.23
CA THR A 8 15.36 51.46 9.37
C THR A 8 15.17 50.00 8.90
N PRO A 9 13.94 49.44 8.89
CA PRO A 9 13.69 48.04 8.50
C PRO A 9 14.18 47.69 7.08
N ALA A 10 14.33 48.69 6.21
CA ALA A 10 14.92 48.53 4.88
C ALA A 10 16.42 48.15 4.90
N GLU A 11 17.21 48.62 5.88
CA GLU A 11 18.62 48.26 5.99
C GLU A 11 18.82 46.83 6.52
N LEU A 12 17.93 46.37 7.40
CA LEU A 12 17.92 45.00 7.90
C LEU A 12 17.64 44.00 6.78
N SER A 13 16.70 44.31 5.88
CA SER A 13 16.40 43.48 4.71
C SER A 13 17.57 43.42 3.72
N LYS A 14 18.30 44.53 3.55
CA LYS A 14 19.45 44.59 2.63
C LYS A 14 20.64 43.78 3.14
N LYS A 15 20.95 43.86 4.44
CA LYS A 15 21.98 43.03 5.07
C LYS A 15 21.65 41.53 5.10
N ALA A 16 20.37 41.17 5.19
CA ALA A 16 19.94 39.77 5.12
C ALA A 16 20.13 39.18 3.72
N SER A 17 19.92 39.97 2.66
CA SER A 17 20.12 39.56 1.26
C SER A 17 21.59 39.43 0.86
N GLU A 18 22.49 40.21 1.47
CA GLU A 18 23.95 40.16 1.22
C GLU A 18 24.61 38.89 1.79
N LYS A 19 23.96 38.31 2.81
CA LYS A 19 24.09 36.95 3.36
C LYS A 19 24.62 35.88 2.42
N THR A 20 23.71 35.42 1.56
CA THR A 20 23.83 34.32 0.61
C THR A 20 22.50 34.28 -0.11
N PRO A 21 22.42 34.32 -1.45
CA PRO A 21 21.18 34.00 -2.14
C PRO A 21 20.91 32.50 -1.94
N LEU A 22 20.14 32.17 -0.90
CA LEU A 22 19.82 30.78 -0.51
C LEU A 22 19.08 30.01 -1.61
N PHE A 23 18.57 30.70 -2.62
CA PHE A 23 17.92 30.09 -3.77
C PHE A 23 18.43 30.74 -5.05
N ARG A 24 19.27 29.99 -5.77
CA ARG A 24 19.69 30.32 -7.13
C ARG A 24 18.47 30.13 -8.04
N GLU A 25 18.13 31.12 -8.87
CA GLU A 25 16.91 31.08 -9.72
C GLU A 25 16.82 29.83 -10.61
N GLU A 26 17.96 29.23 -10.96
CA GLU A 26 18.07 27.96 -11.68
C GLU A 26 17.37 26.79 -10.96
N ALA A 27 17.45 26.73 -9.62
CA ALA A 27 16.81 25.69 -8.82
C ALA A 27 15.28 25.84 -8.75
N ILE A 28 14.78 27.07 -8.95
CA ILE A 28 13.34 27.37 -9.01
C ILE A 28 12.79 27.03 -10.40
N ARG A 29 13.55 27.33 -11.47
CA ARG A 29 13.15 27.07 -12.86
C ARG A 29 13.13 25.59 -13.26
N HIS A 30 13.94 24.75 -12.61
CA HIS A 30 13.98 23.30 -12.88
C HIS A 30 13.08 22.46 -11.96
N ARG A 31 12.25 23.08 -11.11
CA ARG A 31 11.21 22.38 -10.32
C ARG A 31 9.98 22.02 -11.17
N THR A 32 10.19 21.74 -12.45
CA THR A 32 9.14 21.41 -13.42
C THR A 32 8.84 19.92 -13.29
N ARG A 33 7.93 19.61 -12.36
CA ARG A 33 6.72 18.78 -12.59
C ARG A 33 6.84 17.47 -13.39
N ALA A 34 8.00 16.82 -13.47
CA ALA A 34 8.21 15.67 -14.34
C ALA A 34 8.88 14.45 -13.67
N LEU A 35 9.38 14.56 -12.43
CA LEU A 35 10.09 13.46 -11.77
C LEU A 35 9.23 12.53 -10.89
N PHE A 36 7.95 12.84 -10.74
CA PHE A 36 6.99 11.90 -10.19
C PHE A 36 6.17 11.41 -11.37
N GLY A 37 6.69 10.40 -12.08
CA GLY A 37 5.91 9.65 -13.07
C GLY A 37 4.59 9.19 -12.47
N ASP A 38 3.58 8.93 -13.31
CA ASP A 38 2.22 8.62 -12.89
C ASP A 38 2.18 7.69 -11.67
N VAL A 39 1.89 8.27 -10.51
CA VAL A 39 1.70 7.51 -9.28
C VAL A 39 0.29 6.96 -9.36
N VAL A 40 0.15 5.78 -9.95
CA VAL A 40 -1.08 5.01 -9.85
C VAL A 40 -1.19 4.57 -8.40
N LEU A 41 -1.96 5.31 -7.61
CA LEU A 41 -2.43 4.84 -6.31
C LEU A 41 -3.33 3.63 -6.57
N ALA A 42 -2.73 2.44 -6.60
CA ALA A 42 -3.46 1.19 -6.62
C ALA A 42 -4.27 1.14 -5.32
N ALA A 43 -5.57 1.40 -5.43
CA ALA A 43 -6.47 1.25 -4.31
C ALA A 43 -6.37 -0.20 -3.80
N PRO A 44 -6.35 -0.42 -2.48
CA PRO A 44 -6.32 -1.77 -1.94
C PRO A 44 -7.53 -2.54 -2.51
N LEU A 45 -7.27 -3.73 -3.04
CA LEU A 45 -8.31 -4.66 -3.47
C LEU A 45 -9.40 -4.72 -2.39
N SER A 46 -10.65 -4.52 -2.81
CA SER A 46 -11.79 -4.47 -1.90
C SER A 46 -11.74 -5.67 -0.96
N THR A 47 -11.70 -5.42 0.34
CA THR A 47 -11.66 -6.48 1.36
C THR A 47 -12.81 -7.46 1.17
N TRP A 48 -13.98 -6.98 0.74
CA TRP A 48 -15.14 -7.81 0.40
C TRP A 48 -14.89 -8.80 -0.73
N LEU A 49 -14.09 -8.43 -1.71
CA LEU A 49 -13.74 -9.32 -2.82
C LEU A 49 -12.83 -10.45 -2.36
N ILE A 50 -11.86 -10.13 -1.50
CA ILE A 50 -10.95 -11.12 -0.88
C ILE A 50 -11.75 -12.06 0.03
N THR A 51 -12.61 -11.50 0.89
CA THR A 51 -13.46 -12.29 1.79
C THR A 51 -14.43 -13.18 1.00
N GLY A 52 -15.06 -12.64 -0.04
CA GLY A 52 -15.95 -13.42 -0.91
C GLY A 52 -15.23 -14.58 -1.58
N LEU A 53 -14.04 -14.32 -2.15
CA LEU A 53 -13.21 -15.37 -2.75
C LEU A 53 -12.84 -16.44 -1.73
N LEU A 54 -12.44 -16.05 -0.52
CA LEU A 54 -12.10 -16.98 0.55
C LEU A 54 -13.29 -17.84 0.96
N VAL A 55 -14.49 -17.25 1.10
CA VAL A 55 -15.72 -17.97 1.42
C VAL A 55 -16.05 -19.00 0.34
N VAL A 56 -15.93 -18.63 -0.94
CA VAL A 56 -16.16 -19.55 -2.06
C VAL A 56 -15.19 -20.73 -2.03
N ILE A 57 -13.90 -20.48 -1.77
CA ILE A 57 -12.89 -21.54 -1.67
C ILE A 57 -13.22 -22.49 -0.52
N ILE A 58 -13.53 -21.95 0.67
CA ILE A 58 -13.87 -22.76 1.85
C ILE A 58 -15.14 -23.58 1.58
N ALA A 59 -16.18 -22.97 1.05
CA ALA A 59 -17.41 -23.66 0.68
C ALA A 59 -17.16 -24.78 -0.34
N GLY A 60 -16.29 -24.53 -1.32
CA GLY A 60 -15.86 -25.51 -2.31
C GLY A 60 -15.12 -26.70 -1.68
N LEU A 61 -14.19 -26.45 -0.76
CA LEU A 61 -13.46 -27.50 -0.04
C LEU A 61 -14.40 -28.34 0.84
N VAL A 62 -15.32 -27.69 1.55
CA VAL A 62 -16.31 -28.38 2.39
C VAL A 62 -17.22 -29.24 1.52
N ALA A 63 -17.75 -28.68 0.43
CA ALA A 63 -18.58 -29.41 -0.52
C ALA A 63 -17.81 -30.59 -1.14
N PHE A 64 -16.58 -30.36 -1.60
CA PHE A 64 -15.73 -31.41 -2.17
C PHE A 64 -15.49 -32.55 -1.17
N GLY A 65 -15.20 -32.23 0.09
CA GLY A 65 -15.02 -33.28 1.09
C GLY A 65 -16.30 -34.06 1.40
N ILE A 66 -17.46 -33.38 1.50
CA ILE A 66 -18.74 -34.02 1.82
C ILE A 66 -19.23 -34.90 0.65
N PHE A 67 -19.18 -34.37 -0.58
CA PHE A 67 -19.74 -35.03 -1.76
C PHE A 67 -18.73 -35.90 -2.50
N GLY A 68 -17.44 -35.64 -2.31
CA GLY A 68 -16.39 -36.40 -2.95
C GLY A 68 -16.33 -37.82 -2.41
N ARG A 69 -16.34 -38.77 -3.35
CA ARG A 69 -16.22 -40.19 -3.08
C ARG A 69 -14.98 -40.72 -3.77
N VAL A 70 -14.24 -41.57 -3.07
CA VAL A 70 -13.08 -42.29 -3.58
C VAL A 70 -13.51 -43.74 -3.78
N GLN A 71 -13.23 -44.28 -4.95
CA GLN A 71 -13.43 -45.70 -5.24
C GLN A 71 -12.12 -46.44 -5.00
N ILE A 72 -12.16 -47.45 -4.13
CA ILE A 72 -11.04 -48.35 -3.86
C ILE A 72 -11.57 -49.78 -3.93
N ASP A 73 -10.95 -50.61 -4.77
CA ASP A 73 -11.15 -52.06 -4.82
C ASP A 73 -12.61 -52.56 -4.83
N ASN A 74 -13.52 -51.75 -5.39
CA ASN A 74 -14.97 -51.96 -5.55
C ASN A 74 -15.89 -51.34 -4.47
N ASP A 75 -15.33 -50.65 -3.46
CA ASP A 75 -16.08 -49.89 -2.47
C ASP A 75 -16.00 -48.38 -2.69
N SER A 76 -17.12 -47.69 -2.42
CA SER A 76 -17.20 -46.22 -2.50
C SER A 76 -17.15 -45.62 -1.10
N LEU A 77 -16.00 -45.03 -0.76
CA LEU A 77 -15.73 -44.41 0.53
C LEU A 77 -15.80 -42.89 0.41
N SER A 78 -16.40 -42.22 1.39
CA SER A 78 -16.32 -40.76 1.50
C SER A 78 -14.86 -40.33 1.71
N ILE A 79 -14.43 -39.25 1.05
CA ILE A 79 -13.04 -38.75 1.13
C ILE A 79 -12.57 -38.56 2.58
N TRP A 80 -13.41 -38.00 3.45
CA TRP A 80 -13.06 -37.82 4.86
C TRP A 80 -12.79 -39.14 5.59
N ARG A 81 -13.57 -40.18 5.27
CA ARG A 81 -13.38 -41.51 5.87
C ARG A 81 -12.06 -42.14 5.42
N TRP A 82 -11.69 -41.92 4.16
CA TRP A 82 -10.42 -42.37 3.61
C TRP A 82 -9.22 -41.63 4.24
N ILE A 83 -9.25 -40.29 4.33
CA ILE A 83 -8.15 -39.47 4.89
C ILE A 83 -7.89 -39.78 6.37
N LEU A 84 -8.95 -39.99 7.15
CA LEU A 84 -8.83 -40.26 8.58
C LEU A 84 -8.45 -41.71 8.91
N GLY A 85 -8.09 -42.52 7.90
CA GLY A 85 -7.69 -43.90 8.11
C GLY A 85 -8.84 -44.81 8.56
N GLY A 86 -10.09 -44.45 8.22
CA GLY A 86 -11.27 -45.26 8.48
C GLY A 86 -11.32 -46.47 7.54
N SER A 87 -10.36 -47.39 7.68
CA SER A 87 -10.40 -48.74 7.13
C SER A 87 -11.15 -49.64 8.10
N GLN A 88 -12.34 -50.08 7.72
CA GLN A 88 -12.95 -51.31 8.23
C GLN A 88 -12.91 -52.30 7.08
#